data_AF-A0A957HPJ2-F1
#
_entry.id   AF-A0A957HPJ2-F1
#
_cell.length_a   1.000
_cell.length_b   1.000
_cell.length_c   1.000
_cell.angle_alpha   90.00
_cell.angle_beta   90.00
_cell.angle_gamma   90.00
#
_symmetry.space_group_name_H-M   'P 1'
#
loop_
_entity.id
_entity.type
_entity.pdbx_description
1 polymer ?
#
loop_
_entity_poly.entity_id
_entity_poly.type
_entity_poly.pdbx_seq_one_letter_code
_entity_poly.pdbx_strand_id
1 'polypeptide(L)'
;RAVSQAPLVVLVERLLESEHCRLLDVGADLVLKRPFSSRILVRYVRMFLRRAGNIPVSVLSAVTAGDITLDPETHMVHVSNVDPQRLTLLEFRLLYILMTNTNQVIPVDMIVERVWGYEGQGNRELVRGLVRRLRRKIEPDPKEPKYIQNLPGIGYRFETAS
;
A
#
# COMPACT_ATOMS: atom_id res chain seq x y z
N ARG A 1 14.27 -0.12 -27.77
CA ARG A 1 14.16 0.21 -26.33
C ARG A 1 15.55 0.53 -25.80
N ALA A 2 15.85 1.79 -25.48
CA ALA A 2 17.19 2.20 -25.02
C ALA A 2 17.20 3.17 -23.81
N VAL A 3 16.07 3.50 -23.17
CA VAL A 3 16.08 4.51 -22.08
C VAL A 3 15.13 4.23 -20.90
N SER A 4 14.13 3.34 -20.99
CA SER A 4 13.23 3.06 -19.84
C SER A 4 12.57 1.67 -19.91
N GLN A 5 12.38 1.06 -18.73
CA GLN A 5 11.61 -0.18 -18.50
C GLN A 5 10.15 0.11 -18.09
N ALA A 6 9.72 1.38 -18.15
CA ALA A 6 8.37 1.78 -17.79
C ALA A 6 7.34 1.19 -18.79
N PRO A 7 6.19 0.68 -18.31
CA PRO A 7 5.11 0.17 -19.16
C PRO A 7 4.48 1.26 -20.04
N LEU A 8 4.18 0.94 -21.30
CA LEU A 8 3.55 1.84 -22.27
C LEU A 8 2.12 1.41 -22.57
N VAL A 9 1.16 2.28 -22.22
CA VAL A 9 -0.27 2.09 -22.53
C VAL A 9 -0.71 3.10 -23.58
N VAL A 10 -1.34 2.65 -24.67
CA VAL A 10 -1.82 3.48 -25.77
C VAL A 10 -3.34 3.52 -25.78
N LEU A 11 -3.91 4.73 -25.88
CA LEU A 11 -5.35 4.95 -25.95
C LEU A 11 -5.72 5.52 -27.32
N VAL A 12 -6.73 4.96 -27.98
CA VAL A 12 -7.14 5.40 -29.32
C VAL A 12 -8.67 5.53 -29.43
N GLU A 13 -9.14 6.41 -30.31
CA GLU A 13 -10.58 6.55 -30.63
C GLU A 13 -11.05 5.48 -31.64
N ARG A 14 -10.15 5.09 -32.54
CA ARG A 14 -10.38 4.05 -33.55
C ARG A 14 -9.23 3.05 -33.46
N LEU A 15 -9.57 1.77 -33.44
CA LEU A 15 -8.61 0.68 -33.33
C LEU A 15 -8.97 -0.35 -34.40
N LEU A 16 -8.28 -0.29 -35.53
CA LEU A 16 -8.30 -1.37 -36.51
C LEU A 16 -7.38 -2.49 -36.00
N GLU A 17 -7.69 -3.73 -36.38
CA GLU A 17 -6.90 -4.90 -35.95
C GLU A 17 -5.43 -4.77 -36.37
N SER A 18 -5.17 -4.35 -37.61
CA SER A 18 -3.83 -4.12 -38.13
C SER A 18 -3.04 -3.05 -37.35
N GLU A 19 -3.72 -1.99 -36.91
CA GLU A 19 -3.10 -0.96 -36.07
C GLU A 19 -2.85 -1.45 -34.64
N HIS A 20 -3.73 -2.29 -34.11
CA HIS A 20 -3.58 -2.89 -32.79
C HIS A 20 -2.35 -3.79 -32.75
N CYS A 21 -2.21 -4.71 -33.69
CA CYS A 21 -1.04 -5.59 -33.80
C CYS A 21 0.25 -4.78 -33.94
N ARG A 22 0.27 -3.80 -34.85
CA ARG A 22 1.44 -2.96 -35.09
C ARG A 22 1.89 -2.20 -33.83
N LEU A 23 0.96 -1.65 -33.04
CA LEU A 23 1.29 -0.91 -31.82
C LEU A 23 1.88 -1.82 -30.74
N LEU A 24 1.39 -3.05 -30.62
CA LEU A 24 1.96 -4.06 -29.72
C LEU A 24 3.36 -4.48 -30.18
N ASP A 25 3.55 -4.74 -31.48
CA ASP A 25 4.84 -5.15 -32.06
C ASP A 25 5.92 -4.08 -31.89
N VAL A 26 5.54 -2.80 -31.98
CA VAL A 26 6.46 -1.65 -31.78
C VAL A 26 6.77 -1.44 -30.29
N GLY A 27 6.09 -2.14 -29.38
CA GLY A 27 6.49 -2.28 -27.98
C GLY A 27 5.55 -1.64 -26.96
N ALA A 28 4.29 -1.37 -27.33
CA ALA A 28 3.24 -1.07 -26.36
C ALA A 28 2.90 -2.33 -25.55
N ASP A 29 2.68 -2.17 -24.24
CA ASP A 29 2.27 -3.28 -23.38
C ASP A 29 0.74 -3.46 -23.34
N LEU A 30 -0.02 -2.41 -23.69
CA LEU A 30 -1.48 -2.43 -23.83
C LEU A 30 -1.98 -1.35 -24.80
N VAL A 31 -2.97 -1.70 -25.62
CA VAL A 31 -3.71 -0.75 -26.47
C VAL A 31 -5.20 -0.84 -26.14
N LEU A 32 -5.86 0.28 -25.85
CA LEU A 32 -7.29 0.34 -25.55
C LEU A 32 -8.02 1.31 -26.47
N LYS A 33 -9.15 0.87 -27.03
CA LYS A 33 -10.07 1.71 -27.78
C LYS A 33 -11.06 2.41 -26.83
N ARG A 34 -11.34 3.68 -27.06
CA ARG A 34 -12.42 4.42 -26.39
C ARG A 34 -13.79 4.08 -26.99
N PRO A 35 -14.86 4.05 -26.17
CA PRO A 35 -14.85 4.22 -24.71
C PRO A 35 -14.36 2.96 -23.99
N PHE A 36 -13.67 3.15 -22.87
CA PHE A 36 -13.22 2.06 -22.00
C PHE A 36 -13.63 2.32 -20.55
N SER A 37 -13.71 1.25 -19.76
CA SER A 37 -13.96 1.35 -18.32
C SER A 37 -12.71 1.84 -17.58
N SER A 38 -12.86 2.89 -16.77
CA SER A 38 -11.81 3.35 -15.86
C SER A 38 -11.35 2.25 -14.89
N ARG A 39 -12.26 1.34 -14.48
CA ARG A 39 -11.93 0.18 -13.63
C ARG A 39 -10.97 -0.80 -14.32
N ILE A 40 -11.17 -1.04 -15.62
CA ILE A 40 -10.32 -1.94 -16.42
C ILE A 40 -8.94 -1.31 -16.62
N LEU A 41 -8.88 -0.03 -16.98
CA LEU A 41 -7.61 0.69 -17.14
C LEU A 41 -6.78 0.64 -15.85
N VAL A 42 -7.41 0.91 -14.70
CA VAL A 42 -6.75 0.84 -13.39
C VAL A 42 -6.23 -0.58 -13.10
N ARG A 43 -6.94 -1.64 -13.51
CA ARG A 43 -6.48 -3.03 -13.33
C ARG A 43 -5.20 -3.31 -14.11
N TYR A 44 -5.12 -2.85 -15.36
CA TYR A 44 -3.92 -3.02 -16.19
C TYR A 44 -2.75 -2.18 -15.71
N VAL A 45 -2.98 -0.92 -15.32
CA VAL A 45 -1.93 -0.08 -14.72
C VAL A 45 -1.33 -0.77 -13.49
N ARG A 46 -2.18 -1.31 -12.59
CA ARG A 46 -1.72 -2.12 -11.43
C ARG A 46 -0.93 -3.35 -11.87
N MET A 47 -1.40 -4.10 -12.87
CA MET A 47 -0.72 -5.28 -13.41
C MET A 47 0.70 -4.94 -13.90
N PHE A 48 0.86 -3.82 -14.60
CA PHE A 48 2.15 -3.42 -15.13
C PHE A 48 3.09 -2.86 -14.07
N LEU A 49 2.58 -2.09 -13.11
CA LEU A 49 3.37 -1.63 -11.96
C LEU A 49 3.94 -2.82 -11.18
N ARG A 50 3.17 -3.90 -10.99
CA ARG A 50 3.70 -5.16 -10.37
C ARG A 50 4.90 -5.74 -11.10
N ARG A 51 4.95 -5.60 -12.44
CA ARG A 51 5.98 -6.20 -13.28
C ARG A 51 7.21 -5.29 -13.45
N ALA A 52 7.03 -3.97 -13.38
CA ALA A 52 8.06 -2.97 -13.63
C ALA A 52 8.80 -2.48 -12.35
N GLY A 53 8.20 -2.61 -11.18
CA GLY A 53 8.84 -2.28 -9.91
C GLY A 53 8.00 -2.79 -8.75
N ASN A 54 8.57 -3.65 -7.92
CA ASN A 54 7.92 -4.13 -6.70
C ASN A 54 7.23 -2.97 -5.95
N ILE A 55 5.87 -2.94 -5.91
CA ILE A 55 4.91 -2.16 -5.05
C ILE A 55 4.17 -0.99 -5.82
N PRO A 56 2.85 -0.62 -5.65
CA PRO A 56 1.99 -0.58 -4.42
C PRO A 56 0.42 -0.82 -4.44
N VAL A 57 -0.06 -1.14 -3.22
CA VAL A 57 -1.28 -0.79 -2.42
C VAL A 57 -2.72 -1.15 -2.86
N SER A 58 -3.08 -1.24 -4.13
CA SER A 58 -4.50 -1.50 -4.50
C SER A 58 -4.77 -2.92 -5.00
N VAL A 59 -3.79 -3.79 -4.83
CA VAL A 59 -3.95 -5.26 -4.84
C VAL A 59 -3.09 -5.89 -3.77
N LEU A 60 -3.13 -5.29 -2.60
CA LEU A 60 -2.67 -5.97 -1.41
C LEU A 60 -3.70 -7.07 -1.19
N SER A 61 -3.24 -8.31 -1.14
CA SER A 61 -4.03 -9.30 -0.41
C SER A 61 -4.15 -8.81 1.03
N ALA A 62 -5.21 -9.21 1.73
CA ALA A 62 -5.30 -8.94 3.15
C ALA A 62 -3.96 -9.29 3.81
N VAL A 63 -3.38 -8.35 4.56
CA VAL A 63 -2.10 -8.57 5.22
C VAL A 63 -2.40 -9.19 6.55
N THR A 64 -2.01 -10.45 6.74
CA THR A 64 -2.15 -11.15 8.01
C THR A 64 -0.78 -11.28 8.66
N ALA A 65 -0.68 -10.85 9.91
CA ALA A 65 0.50 -11.04 10.75
C ALA A 65 0.02 -11.40 12.16
N GLY A 66 0.16 -12.68 12.52
CA GLY A 66 -0.31 -13.21 13.79
C GLY A 66 -1.83 -13.11 13.88
N ASP A 67 -2.31 -12.50 14.95
CA ASP A 67 -3.73 -12.31 15.24
C ASP A 67 -4.36 -11.13 14.50
N ILE A 68 -3.60 -10.39 13.68
CA ILE A 68 -4.09 -9.20 13.00
C ILE A 68 -4.18 -9.45 11.49
N THR A 69 -5.34 -9.15 10.92
CA THR A 69 -5.57 -9.10 9.48
C THR A 69 -6.02 -7.70 9.07
N LEU A 70 -5.35 -7.14 8.06
CA LEU A 70 -5.64 -5.82 7.52
C LEU A 70 -6.25 -5.96 6.12
N ASP A 71 -7.49 -5.49 5.95
CA ASP A 71 -8.20 -5.48 4.68
C ASP A 71 -7.97 -4.15 3.92
N PRO A 72 -7.27 -4.20 2.78
CA PRO A 72 -6.95 -3.03 1.96
C PRO A 72 -8.13 -2.51 1.13
N GLU A 73 -9.18 -3.30 0.88
CA GLU A 73 -10.35 -2.85 0.13
C GLU A 73 -11.31 -2.06 1.04
N THR A 74 -11.50 -2.53 2.28
CA THR A 74 -12.46 -1.94 3.21
C THR A 74 -11.83 -0.97 4.21
N HIS A 75 -10.49 -0.93 4.30
CA HIS A 75 -9.72 -0.26 5.35
C HIS A 75 -10.11 -0.74 6.76
N MET A 76 -10.49 -2.01 6.88
CA MET A 76 -10.83 -2.63 8.15
C MET A 76 -9.62 -3.38 8.70
N VAL A 77 -9.46 -3.34 10.02
CA VAL A 77 -8.55 -4.21 10.75
C VAL A 77 -9.37 -5.22 11.56
N HIS A 78 -8.96 -6.47 11.46
CA HIS A 78 -9.51 -7.58 12.22
C HIS A 78 -8.43 -8.05 13.19
N VAL A 79 -8.73 -8.03 14.49
CA VAL A 79 -7.86 -8.58 15.53
C VAL A 79 -8.60 -9.77 16.14
N SER A 80 -7.94 -10.91 16.31
CA SER A 80 -8.53 -12.09 16.93
C SER A 80 -9.23 -11.70 18.25
N ASN A 81 -10.48 -12.12 18.42
CA ASN A 81 -11.31 -11.85 19.60
C ASN A 81 -11.71 -10.38 19.81
N VAL A 82 -11.59 -9.52 18.79
CA VAL A 82 -12.07 -8.12 18.83
C VAL A 82 -12.94 -7.85 17.61
N ASP A 83 -13.99 -7.03 17.78
CA ASP A 83 -14.81 -6.59 16.66
C ASP A 83 -13.97 -5.85 15.59
N PRO A 84 -14.24 -6.08 14.29
CA PRO A 84 -13.53 -5.40 13.23
C PRO A 84 -13.63 -3.87 13.35
N GLN A 85 -12.51 -3.17 13.21
CA GLN A 85 -12.46 -1.72 13.34
C GLN A 85 -12.09 -1.03 12.03
N ARG A 86 -12.74 0.10 11.74
CA ARG A 86 -12.39 0.94 10.59
C ARG A 86 -11.17 1.80 10.91
N LEU A 87 -10.21 1.81 10.00
CA LEU A 87 -9.05 2.67 10.05
C LEU A 87 -9.26 3.93 9.20
N THR A 88 -8.71 5.05 9.68
CA THR A 88 -8.48 6.22 8.83
C THR A 88 -7.39 5.90 7.81
N LEU A 89 -7.29 6.69 6.74
CA LEU A 89 -6.29 6.47 5.70
C LEU A 89 -4.85 6.42 6.24
N LEU A 90 -4.51 7.31 7.17
CA LEU A 90 -3.16 7.37 7.75
C LEU A 90 -2.91 6.18 8.69
N GLU A 91 -3.90 5.78 9.49
CA GLU A 91 -3.80 4.60 10.36
C GLU A 91 -3.60 3.34 9.54
N PHE A 92 -4.37 3.20 8.44
CA PHE A 92 -4.24 2.10 7.50
C PHE A 92 -2.84 2.06 6.90
N ARG A 93 -2.35 3.19 6.36
CA ARG A 93 -1.00 3.26 5.77
C ARG A 93 0.08 2.89 6.78
N LEU A 94 0.00 3.42 8.00
CA LEU A 94 0.95 3.11 9.07
C LEU A 94 0.94 1.62 9.41
N LEU A 95 -0.24 1.04 9.66
CA LEU A 95 -0.34 -0.37 10.00
C LEU A 95 0.13 -1.26 8.86
N TYR A 96 -0.24 -0.91 7.62
CA TYR A 96 0.17 -1.63 6.42
C TYR A 96 1.70 -1.66 6.25
N ILE A 97 2.39 -0.53 6.37
CA ILE A 97 3.86 -0.52 6.24
C ILE A 97 4.53 -1.30 7.38
N LEU A 98 3.96 -1.29 8.58
CA LEU A 98 4.50 -2.00 9.74
C LEU A 98 4.30 -3.52 9.59
N MET A 99 3.09 -3.97 9.26
CA MET A 99 2.76 -5.41 9.08
C MET A 99 3.42 -6.03 7.84
N THR A 100 3.74 -5.25 6.82
CA THR A 100 4.49 -5.77 5.66
C THR A 100 5.99 -5.87 5.93
N ASN A 101 6.49 -5.23 6.99
CA ASN A 101 7.88 -5.28 7.42
C ASN A 101 7.96 -5.83 8.85
N THR A 102 7.23 -6.91 9.12
CA THR A 102 7.20 -7.58 10.43
C THR A 102 8.60 -7.90 10.93
N ASN A 103 8.82 -7.67 12.23
CA ASN A 103 10.09 -7.79 12.94
C ASN A 103 11.20 -6.86 12.47
N GLN A 104 10.94 -5.94 11.53
CA GLN A 104 11.88 -4.92 11.09
C GLN A 104 11.52 -3.56 11.70
N VAL A 105 12.54 -2.77 11.99
CA VAL A 105 12.38 -1.43 12.53
C VAL A 105 12.24 -0.46 11.36
N ILE A 106 11.12 0.25 11.30
CA ILE A 106 10.88 1.30 10.31
C ILE A 106 11.25 2.65 10.91
N PRO A 107 12.25 3.37 10.36
CA PRO A 107 12.65 4.68 10.85
C PRO A 107 11.51 5.70 10.77
N VAL A 108 11.47 6.64 11.73
CA VAL A 108 10.38 7.64 11.78
C VAL A 108 10.29 8.47 10.49
N ASP A 109 11.42 8.85 9.90
CA ASP A 109 11.44 9.67 8.68
C ASP A 109 10.86 8.90 7.47
N MET A 110 11.13 7.60 7.40
CA MET A 110 10.54 6.71 6.40
C MET A 110 9.04 6.50 6.62
N ILE A 111 8.59 6.47 7.88
CA ILE A 111 7.14 6.44 8.20
C ILE A 111 6.48 7.73 7.73
N VAL A 112 7.10 8.90 7.98
CA VAL A 112 6.60 10.19 7.51
C VAL A 112 6.41 10.19 6.00
N GLU A 113 7.47 9.83 5.26
CA GLU A 113 7.47 9.78 3.80
C GLU A 113 6.39 8.83 3.26
N ARG A 114 6.28 7.61 3.81
CA ARG A 114 5.36 6.59 3.28
C ARG A 114 3.90 6.80 3.68
N VAL A 115 3.64 7.42 4.84
CA VAL A 115 2.28 7.62 5.34
C VAL A 115 1.67 8.92 4.83
N TRP A 116 2.45 10.02 4.79
CA TRP A 116 1.98 11.33 4.34
C TRP A 116 2.39 11.68 2.90
N GLY A 117 3.40 11.02 2.32
CA GLY A 117 3.96 11.35 1.01
C GLY A 117 5.06 12.41 1.08
N TYR A 118 5.86 12.55 0.02
CA TYR A 118 6.98 13.50 -0.09
C TYR A 118 6.58 14.98 0.12
N GLU A 119 5.35 15.34 -0.24
CA GLU A 119 4.81 16.69 -0.08
C GLU A 119 3.99 16.87 1.22
N GLY A 120 3.87 15.83 2.03
CA GLY A 120 3.04 15.84 3.22
C GLY A 120 3.70 16.51 4.43
N GLN A 121 2.91 17.20 5.26
CA GLN A 121 3.38 17.86 6.48
C GLN A 121 3.59 16.88 7.67
N GLY A 122 4.00 15.63 7.40
CA GLY A 122 4.24 14.66 8.46
C GLY A 122 5.48 15.02 9.29
N ASN A 123 5.45 14.72 10.58
CA ASN A 123 6.60 14.90 11.47
C ASN A 123 6.59 13.85 12.60
N ARG A 124 7.65 13.82 13.42
CA ARG A 124 7.81 12.84 14.51
C ARG A 124 6.65 12.86 15.51
N GLU A 125 6.09 14.04 15.78
CA GLU A 125 4.97 14.20 16.73
C GLU A 125 3.65 13.65 16.15
N LEU A 126 3.39 13.90 14.87
CA LEU A 126 2.25 13.34 14.16
C LEU A 126 2.34 11.82 14.05
N VAL A 127 3.53 11.26 13.83
CA VAL A 127 3.76 9.80 13.88
C VAL A 127 3.42 9.25 15.27
N ARG A 128 3.93 9.87 16.35
CA ARG A 128 3.60 9.45 17.73
C ARG A 128 2.10 9.49 18.00
N GLY A 129 1.43 10.56 17.60
CA GLY A 129 -0.02 10.71 17.73
C GLY A 129 -0.77 9.63 16.94
N LEU A 130 -0.33 9.34 15.72
CA LEU A 130 -0.92 8.30 14.88
C LEU A 130 -0.72 6.90 15.47
N VAL A 131 0.47 6.57 15.96
CA VAL A 131 0.76 5.31 16.67
C VAL A 131 -0.13 5.19 17.91
N ARG A 132 -0.27 6.25 18.71
CA ARG A 132 -1.15 6.25 19.88
C ARG A 132 -2.61 5.98 19.52
N ARG A 133 -3.11 6.56 18.41
CA ARG A 133 -4.47 6.29 17.91
C ARG A 133 -4.61 4.85 17.46
N LEU A 134 -3.64 4.35 16.70
CA LEU A 134 -3.63 2.99 16.17
C LEU A 134 -3.58 1.93 17.28
N ARG A 135 -2.74 2.11 18.30
CA ARG A 135 -2.65 1.19 19.44
C ARG A 135 -3.98 1.00 20.16
N ARG A 136 -4.76 2.07 20.32
CA ARG A 136 -6.11 1.97 20.92
C ARG A 136 -7.09 1.10 20.12
N LYS A 137 -6.79 0.82 18.85
CA LYS A 137 -7.63 0.01 17.97
C LYS A 137 -7.20 -1.45 17.91
N ILE A 138 -5.90 -1.72 18.06
CA ILE A 138 -5.34 -3.05 17.77
C ILE A 138 -4.67 -3.73 18.96
N GLU A 139 -4.25 -2.97 19.97
CA GLU A 139 -3.58 -3.52 21.15
C GLU A 139 -4.60 -3.92 22.22
N PRO A 140 -4.39 -5.04 22.94
CA PRO A 140 -5.18 -5.36 24.13
C PRO A 140 -5.04 -4.29 25.22
N ASP A 141 -3.81 -3.85 25.50
CA ASP A 141 -3.52 -2.67 26.32
C ASP A 141 -2.61 -1.69 25.54
N PRO A 142 -3.08 -0.48 25.20
CA PRO A 142 -2.27 0.53 24.53
C PRO A 142 -1.04 1.02 25.31
N LYS A 143 -1.01 0.84 26.63
CA LYS A 143 0.13 1.20 27.50
C LYS A 143 1.21 0.13 27.52
N GLU A 144 0.83 -1.13 27.36
CA GLU A 144 1.70 -2.30 27.25
C GLU A 144 1.53 -2.94 25.86
N PRO A 145 2.04 -2.27 24.80
CA PRO A 145 1.80 -2.70 23.43
C PRO A 145 2.43 -4.07 23.18
N LYS A 146 1.66 -4.97 22.58
CA LYS A 146 2.10 -6.30 22.12
C LYS A 146 2.62 -6.22 20.68
N TYR A 147 1.93 -5.48 19.82
CA TYR A 147 2.19 -5.50 18.37
C TYR A 147 3.12 -4.39 17.91
N ILE A 148 2.85 -3.13 18.24
CA ILE A 148 3.65 -1.99 17.77
C ILE A 148 4.67 -1.62 18.84
N GLN A 149 5.92 -2.06 18.69
CA GLN A 149 7.01 -1.70 19.57
C GLN A 149 7.66 -0.38 19.19
N ASN A 150 8.00 0.41 20.20
CA ASN A 150 8.73 1.66 20.04
C ASN A 150 10.21 1.41 20.29
N LEU A 151 11.07 1.76 19.33
CA LEU A 151 12.52 1.78 19.51
C LEU A 151 12.96 3.24 19.64
N PRO A 152 13.29 3.71 20.87
CA PRO A 152 13.62 5.11 21.11
C PRO A 152 14.73 5.61 20.20
N GLY A 153 14.52 6.80 19.63
CA GLY A 153 15.48 7.42 18.71
C GLY A 153 15.42 6.90 17.27
N ILE A 154 14.96 5.66 17.06
CA ILE A 154 15.03 4.98 15.76
C ILE A 154 13.68 5.00 15.04
N GLY A 155 12.64 4.39 15.63
CA GLY A 155 11.39 4.16 14.91
C GLY A 155 10.47 3.16 15.57
N TYR A 156 9.66 2.49 14.75
CA TYR A 156 8.66 1.53 15.20
C TYR A 156 8.83 0.18 14.52
N ARG A 157 8.52 -0.89 15.24
CA ARG A 157 8.55 -2.27 14.75
C ARG A 157 7.20 -2.92 14.99
N PHE A 158 6.74 -3.72 14.03
CA PHE A 158 5.62 -4.63 14.25
C PHE A 158 6.15 -5.99 14.71
N GLU A 159 5.60 -6.53 15.78
CA GLU A 159 5.90 -7.86 16.29
C GLU A 159 4.67 -8.76 16.14
N THR A 160 4.90 -9.93 15.57
CA THR A 160 3.93 -11.01 15.64
C THR A 160 4.01 -11.59 17.03
N ALA A 161 2.91 -11.51 17.77
CA ALA A 161 2.74 -12.29 18.97
C ALA A 161 3.13 -13.76 18.70
N SER A 162 4.10 -14.29 19.44
CA SER A 162 4.28 -15.74 19.57
C SER A 162 3.19 -16.33 20.44
#